data_AF-A0A817CXT2-F1
#
_entry.id   AF-A0A817CXT2-F1
#
_cell.length_a   1.000
_cell.length_b   1.000
_cell.length_c   1.000
_cell.angle_alpha   90.00
_cell.angle_beta   90.00
_cell.angle_gamma   90.00
#
_symmetry.space_group_name_H-M   'P 1'
#
loop_
_entity.id
_entity.type
_entity.pdbx_description
1 polymer ?
#
loop_
_entity_poly.entity_id
_entity_poly.type
_entity_poly.pdbx_seq_one_letter_code
_entity_poly.pdbx_strand_id
1 'polypeptide(L)'
;MQADKIIDHIVKWLKDYAIQNSGIQVFTAILCYFAQLNGYLVDANVNKVEDYSIGYFTKYGNGRVDINPIDDLLKSEVRALARELGIDQSIINAQPTDSSL
;
A
#
# COMPACT_ATOMS: atom_id res chain seq x y z
N MET A 1 -13.72 22.30 -27.63
CA MET A 1 -13.20 23.39 -26.75
C MET A 1 -13.38 23.14 -25.25
N GLN A 2 -14.56 22.74 -24.74
CA GLN A 2 -14.68 22.30 -23.32
C GLN A 2 -14.41 20.80 -23.12
N ALA A 3 -14.87 19.94 -24.05
CA ALA A 3 -14.65 18.50 -23.98
C ALA A 3 -13.16 18.13 -24.05
N ASP A 4 -12.40 18.73 -24.96
CA ASP A 4 -10.97 18.44 -25.14
C ASP A 4 -10.16 18.73 -23.86
N LYS A 5 -10.46 19.83 -23.16
CA LYS A 5 -9.80 20.16 -21.88
C LYS A 5 -10.09 19.14 -20.78
N ILE A 6 -11.32 18.62 -20.74
CA ILE A 6 -11.71 17.58 -19.78
C ILE A 6 -10.95 16.28 -20.11
N ILE A 7 -10.91 15.91 -21.39
CA ILE A 7 -10.17 14.73 -21.85
C ILE A 7 -8.69 14.84 -21.49
N ASP A 8 -8.06 15.98 -21.81
CA ASP A 8 -6.64 16.21 -21.51
C ASP A 8 -6.35 16.10 -20.00
N HIS A 9 -7.22 16.66 -19.16
CA HIS A 9 -7.09 16.57 -17.71
C HIS A 9 -7.19 15.13 -17.21
N ILE A 10 -8.19 14.37 -17.67
CA ILE A 10 -8.39 12.96 -17.28
C ILE A 10 -7.20 12.12 -17.74
N VAL A 11 -6.75 12.29 -18.98
CA VAL A 11 -5.60 11.55 -19.53
C VAL A 11 -4.33 11.87 -18.75
N LYS A 12 -4.10 13.14 -18.40
CA LYS A 12 -2.97 13.53 -17.56
C LYS A 12 -3.05 12.87 -16.19
N TRP A 13 -4.21 12.94 -15.53
CA TRP A 13 -4.42 12.31 -14.22
C TRP A 13 -4.15 10.81 -14.25
N LEU A 14 -4.65 10.10 -15.28
CA LEU A 14 -4.40 8.67 -15.45
C LEU A 14 -2.91 8.33 -15.64
N LYS A 15 -2.17 9.17 -16.38
CA LYS A 15 -0.72 8.99 -16.56
C LYS A 15 0.03 9.22 -15.26
N ASP A 16 -0.28 10.30 -14.55
CA ASP A 16 0.34 10.60 -13.26
C ASP A 16 0.07 9.49 -12.24
N TYR A 17 -1.18 9.02 -12.18
CA TYR A 17 -1.58 7.88 -11.35
C TYR A 17 -0.81 6.60 -11.71
N ALA A 18 -0.69 6.28 -13.01
CA ALA A 18 0.06 5.10 -13.44
C ALA A 18 1.54 5.17 -13.03
N ILE A 19 2.18 6.33 -13.18
CA ILE A 19 3.58 6.54 -12.79
C ILE A 19 3.74 6.34 -11.29
N GLN A 20 2.91 6.99 -10.47
CA GLN A 20 2.97 6.92 -8.99
C GLN A 20 2.78 5.50 -8.45
N ASN A 21 1.98 4.66 -9.11
CA ASN A 21 1.66 3.32 -8.65
C ASN A 21 2.59 2.23 -9.23
N SER A 22 3.30 2.51 -10.32
CA SER A 22 4.12 1.52 -11.03
C SER A 22 5.23 0.93 -10.15
N GLY A 23 5.88 1.74 -9.31
CA GLY A 23 6.95 1.30 -8.42
C GLY A 23 6.50 0.22 -7.44
N ILE A 24 5.35 0.43 -6.79
CA ILE A 24 4.77 -0.53 -5.83
C ILE A 24 4.37 -1.83 -6.55
N GLN A 25 3.76 -1.75 -7.74
CA GLN A 25 3.38 -2.93 -8.51
C GLN A 25 4.58 -3.81 -8.89
N VAL A 26 5.67 -3.18 -9.36
CA VAL A 26 6.91 -3.90 -9.69
C VAL A 26 7.55 -4.48 -8.43
N PHE A 27 7.60 -3.72 -7.35
CA PHE A 27 8.13 -4.18 -6.07
C PHE A 27 7.38 -5.42 -5.55
N THR A 28 6.05 -5.39 -5.53
CA THR A 28 5.26 -6.55 -5.13
C THR A 28 5.46 -7.74 -6.05
N ALA A 29 5.58 -7.52 -7.37
CA ALA A 29 5.88 -8.62 -8.30
C ALA A 29 7.22 -9.30 -7.98
N ILE A 30 8.24 -8.53 -7.59
CA ILE A 30 9.54 -9.05 -7.16
C ILE A 30 9.40 -9.84 -5.85
N LEU A 31 8.63 -9.35 -4.87
CA LEU A 31 8.37 -10.09 -3.63
C LEU A 31 7.67 -11.43 -3.92
N CYS A 32 6.64 -11.45 -4.77
CA CYS A 32 5.97 -12.68 -5.17
C CYS A 32 6.94 -13.67 -5.84
N TYR A 33 7.86 -13.19 -6.68
CA TYR A 33 8.87 -14.03 -7.30
C TYR A 33 9.77 -14.71 -6.25
N PHE A 34 10.30 -13.95 -5.29
CA PHE A 34 11.11 -14.53 -4.22
C PHE A 34 10.32 -15.46 -3.30
N ALA A 35 9.07 -15.12 -3.00
CA ALA A 35 8.21 -15.97 -2.19
C ALA A 35 7.99 -17.33 -2.87
N GLN A 36 7.71 -17.36 -4.17
CA GLN A 36 7.55 -18.58 -4.95
C GLN A 36 8.83 -19.43 -4.99
N LEU A 37 10.00 -18.80 -5.14
CA LEU A 37 11.27 -19.53 -5.14
C LEU A 37 11.58 -20.20 -3.80
N ASN A 38 11.09 -19.64 -2.70
CA ASN A 38 11.43 -20.09 -1.35
C ASN A 38 10.27 -20.80 -0.62
N GLY A 39 9.09 -20.90 -1.25
CA GLY A 39 7.89 -21.45 -0.61
C GLY A 39 7.35 -20.58 0.53
N TYR A 40 7.51 -19.26 0.43
CA TYR A 40 6.97 -18.30 1.41
C TYR A 40 5.64 -17.72 0.95
N LEU A 41 4.95 -17.06 1.90
CA LEU A 41 3.78 -16.22 1.63
C LEU A 41 4.20 -14.75 1.62
N VAL A 42 3.51 -13.94 0.82
CA VAL A 42 3.66 -12.49 0.81
C VAL A 42 2.60 -11.88 1.73
N ASP A 43 3.02 -11.02 2.66
CA ASP A 43 2.09 -10.26 3.51
C ASP A 43 1.83 -8.84 2.97
N ALA A 44 0.68 -8.28 3.34
CA ALA A 44 0.41 -6.84 3.24
C ALA A 44 0.48 -6.18 4.61
N ASN A 45 0.55 -4.85 4.55
CA ASN A 45 0.60 -3.94 5.68
C ASN A 45 -0.55 -2.91 5.65
N VAL A 46 -1.67 -3.25 5.02
CA VAL A 46 -2.85 -2.39 4.89
C VAL A 46 -3.74 -2.59 6.13
N ASN A 47 -4.11 -1.51 6.81
CA ASN A 47 -5.01 -1.60 7.97
C ASN A 47 -6.49 -1.43 7.57
N LYS A 48 -7.40 -1.67 8.52
CA LYS A 48 -8.85 -1.67 8.30
C LYS A 48 -9.42 -0.46 7.58
N VAL A 49 -8.92 0.74 7.91
CA VAL A 49 -9.40 1.97 7.28
C VAL A 49 -8.87 2.08 5.86
N GLU A 50 -7.58 1.76 5.66
CA GLU A 50 -6.92 1.83 4.35
C GLU A 50 -7.57 0.85 3.35
N ASP A 51 -7.95 -0.36 3.76
CA ASP A 51 -8.61 -1.32 2.86
C ASP A 51 -10.11 -1.02 2.72
N TYR A 52 -10.89 -1.26 3.77
CA TYR A 52 -12.36 -1.30 3.71
C TYR A 52 -13.05 0.05 3.64
N SER A 53 -12.40 1.13 4.11
CA SER A 53 -13.07 2.44 4.25
C SER A 53 -12.75 3.38 3.09
N ILE A 54 -11.47 3.55 2.77
CA ILE A 54 -11.03 4.55 1.78
C ILE A 54 -10.32 3.95 0.57
N GLY A 55 -10.01 2.66 0.55
CA GLY A 55 -9.29 2.01 -0.55
C GLY A 55 -7.92 2.64 -0.82
N TYR A 56 -7.21 3.05 0.24
CA TYR A 56 -5.89 3.66 0.18
C TYR A 56 -4.80 2.59 0.05
N PHE A 57 -4.76 1.99 -1.14
CA PHE A 57 -3.72 1.04 -1.53
C PHE A 57 -3.58 1.02 -3.06
N THR A 58 -2.47 0.49 -3.54
CA THR A 58 -2.25 0.25 -4.97
C THR A 58 -2.79 -1.12 -5.34
N LYS A 59 -3.82 -1.15 -6.19
CA LYS A 59 -4.30 -2.40 -6.78
C LYS A 59 -3.17 -3.07 -7.57
N TYR A 60 -3.00 -4.36 -7.36
CA TYR A 60 -1.88 -5.17 -7.88
C TYR A 60 -0.49 -4.78 -7.37
N GLY A 61 -0.41 -3.83 -6.42
CA GLY A 61 0.77 -3.52 -5.61
C GLY A 61 0.62 -4.15 -4.23
N ASN A 62 0.61 -3.36 -3.16
CA ASN A 62 0.37 -3.84 -1.80
C ASN A 62 -0.99 -4.55 -1.60
N GLY A 63 -1.95 -4.40 -2.52
CA GLY A 63 -3.16 -5.22 -2.55
C GLY A 63 -3.02 -6.61 -3.20
N ARG A 64 -1.84 -7.01 -3.67
CA ARG A 64 -1.56 -8.33 -4.28
C ARG A 64 -0.66 -9.16 -3.38
N VAL A 65 -1.26 -9.68 -2.32
CA VAL A 65 -0.58 -10.45 -1.28
C VAL A 65 -1.37 -11.71 -0.96
N ASP A 66 -0.75 -12.67 -0.27
CA ASP A 66 -1.42 -13.91 0.12
C ASP A 66 -2.20 -13.73 1.43
N ILE A 67 -1.66 -12.92 2.36
CA ILE A 67 -2.25 -12.67 3.69
C ILE A 67 -2.10 -11.20 4.12
N ASN A 68 -3.01 -10.72 4.97
CA ASN A 68 -2.89 -9.40 5.62
C ASN A 68 -3.27 -9.52 7.10
N PRO A 69 -2.30 -9.74 8.02
CA PRO A 69 -2.58 -10.02 9.43
C PRO A 69 -3.20 -8.86 10.21
N ILE A 70 -3.07 -7.62 9.71
CA ILE A 70 -3.52 -6.41 10.40
C ILE A 70 -4.76 -5.77 9.77
N ASP A 71 -5.40 -6.48 8.83
CA ASP A 71 -6.48 -5.96 8.00
C ASP A 71 -7.72 -5.55 8.80
N ASP A 72 -7.96 -6.16 9.96
CA ASP A 72 -9.09 -5.80 10.84
C ASP A 72 -8.71 -4.83 11.97
N LEU A 73 -7.47 -4.31 11.97
CA LEU A 73 -6.99 -3.39 12.98
C LEU A 73 -7.09 -1.94 12.50
N LEU A 74 -7.53 -1.05 13.39
CA LEU A 74 -7.36 0.40 13.22
C LEU A 74 -5.88 0.78 13.38
N LYS A 75 -5.46 1.89 12.79
CA LYS A 75 -4.07 2.40 12.95
C LYS A 75 -3.66 2.59 14.42
N SER A 76 -4.61 2.98 15.28
CA SER A 76 -4.39 3.09 16.73
C SER A 76 -4.11 1.75 17.39
N GLU A 77 -4.77 0.69 16.95
CA GLU A 77 -4.61 -0.69 17.45
C GLU A 77 -3.31 -1.29 16.94
N VAL A 78 -2.93 -1.06 15.68
CA VAL A 78 -1.60 -1.42 15.14
C VAL A 78 -0.49 -0.78 15.99
N ARG A 79 -0.61 0.51 16.33
CA ARG A 79 0.35 1.19 17.22
C ARG A 79 0.34 0.66 18.65
N ALA A 80 -0.82 0.22 19.16
CA ALA A 80 -0.93 -0.39 20.48
C ALA A 80 -0.23 -1.76 20.51
N LEU A 81 -0.47 -2.58 19.49
CA LEU A 81 0.20 -3.86 19.30
C LEU A 81 1.72 -3.69 19.19
N ALA A 82 2.18 -2.70 18.42
CA ALA A 82 3.61 -2.40 18.31
C ALA A 82 4.25 -2.05 19.66
N ARG A 83 3.54 -1.32 20.54
CA ARG A 83 4.03 -1.03 21.90
C ARG A 83 4.13 -2.29 22.75
N GLU A 84 3.14 -3.17 22.69
CA GLU A 84 3.13 -4.44 23.43
C GLU A 84 4.27 -5.37 22.97
N LEU A 85 4.57 -5.38 21.67
CA LEU A 85 5.68 -6.15 21.09
C LEU A 85 7.06 -5.53 21.36
N GLY A 86 7.13 -4.40 22.06
CA GLY A 86 8.40 -3.72 22.38
C GLY A 86 9.09 -3.06 21.18
N ILE A 87 8.33 -2.67 20.15
CA ILE A 87 8.86 -1.93 18.99
C ILE A 87 9.32 -0.54 19.45
N ASP A 88 10.46 -0.08 18.91
CA ASP A 88 11.07 1.19 19.26
C ASP A 88 10.13 2.39 19.00
N GLN A 89 10.12 3.36 19.93
CA GLN A 89 9.26 4.54 19.85
C GLN A 89 9.57 5.41 18.63
N SER A 90 10.80 5.41 18.12
CA SER A 90 11.16 6.12 16.89
C SER A 90 10.43 5.56 15.66
N ILE A 91 10.18 4.25 15.61
CA ILE A 91 9.42 3.60 14.54
C ILE A 91 7.93 3.90 14.70
N ILE A 92 7.39 3.77 15.92
CA ILE A 92 5.96 3.98 16.20
C ILE A 92 5.55 5.45 15.94
N ASN A 93 6.43 6.39 16.27
CA ASN A 93 6.20 7.83 16.15
C ASN A 93 6.73 8.43 14.85
N ALA A 94 7.31 7.61 13.96
CA ALA A 94 7.74 8.07 12.65
C ALA A 94 6.57 8.72 11.90
N GLN A 95 6.85 9.85 11.25
CA GLN A 95 5.88 10.48 10.37
C GLN A 95 5.60 9.55 9.19
N PRO A 96 4.32 9.31 8.84
CA PRO A 96 4.00 8.54 7.65
C PRO A 96 4.60 9.23 6.41
N THR A 97 5.41 8.49 5.68
CA THR A 97 5.84 8.87 4.34
C THR A 97 4.96 8.17 3.33
N ASP A 98 4.65 8.84 2.22
CA ASP A 98 3.91 8.19 1.14
C ASP A 98 4.72 6.98 0.64
N SER A 99 4.03 5.86 0.46
CA SER A 99 4.61 4.60 -0.04
C SER A 99 4.91 4.66 -1.55
N SER A 100 4.51 5.74 -2.24
CA SER A 100 4.98 6.05 -3.59
C SER A 100 6.46 6.43 -3.56
N LEU A 101 7.33 5.42 -3.63
CA LEU A 101 8.75 5.59 -3.96
C LEU A 101 8.94 6.43 -5.24
#